data_AF-A0AA91JNB6-F1
#
_entry.id   AF-A0AA91JNB6-F1
#
_cell.length_a   1.000
_cell.length_b   1.000
_cell.length_c   1.000
_cell.angle_alpha   90.00
_cell.angle_beta   90.00
_cell.angle_gamma   90.00
#
_symmetry.space_group_name_H-M   'P 1'
#
loop_
_entity.id
_entity.type
_entity.pdbx_description
1 polymer ?
#
loop_
_entity_poly.entity_id
_entity_poly.type
_entity_poly.pdbx_seq_one_letter_code
_entity_poly.pdbx_strand_id
1 'polypeptide(L)'
;MKKEKDLAELHDIQTDLANYLYNNYQLYTRDKKKVAIIYQEFDKGKGTITEQEYFDKLDNIKEYSDIQKIEFTGFSVGPMKGLDVSYVINDVYENETTLDTKLFETGEWIYQVGSHSGEGPYYLEKKNKPSDLPLPETLIIYYHGGIK
;
A
#
# COMPACT_ATOMS: atom_id res chain seq x y z
N MET A 1 21.51 5.80 24.09
CA MET A 1 22.50 5.57 23.00
C MET A 1 22.14 4.48 22.00
N LYS A 2 21.91 3.19 22.35
CA LYS A 2 21.47 2.19 21.32
C LYS A 2 20.01 2.39 20.90
N LYS A 3 19.10 2.50 21.88
CA LYS A 3 17.67 2.72 21.66
C LYS A 3 17.33 3.99 20.87
N GLU A 4 18.04 5.10 21.09
CA GLU A 4 17.81 6.35 20.35
C GLU A 4 18.26 6.25 18.90
N LYS A 5 19.38 5.57 18.64
CA LYS A 5 19.86 5.31 17.28
C LYS A 5 18.92 4.38 16.51
N ASP A 6 18.44 3.33 17.19
CA ASP A 6 17.47 2.40 16.61
C ASP A 6 16.14 3.12 16.31
N LEU A 7 15.68 4.04 17.17
CA LEU A 7 14.48 4.84 16.92
C LEU A 7 14.64 5.86 15.77
N ALA A 8 15.83 6.46 15.62
CA ALA A 8 16.11 7.35 14.50
C ALA A 8 16.09 6.59 13.16
N GLU A 9 16.69 5.40 13.12
CA GLU A 9 16.66 4.55 11.92
C GLU A 9 15.22 4.12 11.56
N LEU A 10 14.40 3.76 12.54
CA LEU A 10 12.98 3.44 12.31
C LEU A 10 12.18 4.67 11.83
N HIS A 11 12.52 5.87 12.27
CA HIS A 11 11.89 7.10 11.78
C HIS A 11 12.26 7.38 10.31
N ASP A 12 13.52 7.17 9.95
CA ASP A 12 13.99 7.34 8.56
C ASP A 12 13.31 6.33 7.62
N ILE A 13 13.17 5.06 8.05
CA ILE A 13 12.45 4.02 7.29
C ILE A 13 10.98 4.43 7.07
N GLN A 14 10.31 4.94 8.10
CA GLN A 14 8.91 5.41 7.99
C GLN A 14 8.78 6.57 7.01
N THR A 15 9.70 7.53 7.06
CA THR A 15 9.67 8.70 6.18
C THR A 15 9.91 8.29 4.73
N ASP A 16 10.87 7.41 4.50
CA ASP A 16 11.21 6.90 3.17
C ASP A 16 10.05 6.07 2.57
N LEU A 17 9.49 5.13 3.35
CA LEU A 17 8.32 4.34 2.94
C LEU A 17 7.10 5.23 2.66
N ALA A 18 6.83 6.22 3.51
CA ALA A 18 5.71 7.14 3.32
C ALA A 18 5.85 7.93 2.01
N ASN A 19 7.06 8.46 1.73
CA ASN A 19 7.35 9.12 0.47
C ASN A 19 7.17 8.17 -0.72
N TYR A 20 7.69 6.95 -0.63
CA TYR A 20 7.55 5.94 -1.67
C TYR A 20 6.07 5.63 -1.97
N LEU A 21 5.27 5.38 -0.94
CA LEU A 21 3.83 5.11 -1.07
C LEU A 21 3.10 6.29 -1.70
N TYR A 22 3.29 7.50 -1.15
CA TYR A 22 2.61 8.71 -1.63
C TYR A 22 2.91 9.01 -3.11
N ASN A 23 4.16 8.83 -3.51
CA ASN A 23 4.62 9.16 -4.86
C ASN A 23 4.25 8.11 -5.90
N ASN A 24 4.20 6.83 -5.51
CA ASN A 24 4.04 5.73 -6.45
C ASN A 24 2.65 5.09 -6.43
N TYR A 25 1.84 5.30 -5.41
CA TYR A 25 0.57 4.58 -5.23
C TYR A 25 -0.61 5.51 -4.96
N GLN A 26 -1.80 4.98 -5.27
CA GLN A 26 -3.11 5.56 -4.98
C GLN A 26 -4.05 4.46 -4.51
N LEU A 27 -5.10 4.83 -3.77
CA LEU A 27 -6.15 3.90 -3.40
C LEU A 27 -7.21 3.84 -4.49
N TYR A 28 -7.81 2.66 -4.69
CA TYR A 28 -9.06 2.54 -5.42
C TYR A 28 -10.08 1.70 -4.65
N THR A 29 -11.35 1.99 -4.92
CA THR A 29 -12.49 1.19 -4.47
C THR A 29 -13.38 0.82 -5.66
N ARG A 30 -14.30 -0.12 -5.43
CA ARG A 30 -15.33 -0.50 -6.40
C ARG A 30 -16.67 -0.60 -5.68
N ASP A 31 -17.71 -0.01 -6.27
CA ASP A 31 -19.06 -0.15 -5.73
C ASP A 31 -19.50 -1.63 -5.72
N LYS A 32 -19.85 -2.13 -4.54
CA LYS A 32 -20.20 -3.55 -4.33
C LYS A 32 -21.40 -4.00 -5.16
N LYS A 33 -22.37 -3.12 -5.45
CA LYS A 33 -23.55 -3.47 -6.25
C LYS A 33 -23.17 -3.57 -7.73
N LYS A 34 -22.36 -2.65 -8.26
CA LYS A 34 -21.84 -2.72 -9.63
C LYS A 34 -20.99 -3.99 -9.82
N VAL A 35 -20.13 -4.31 -8.86
CA VAL A 35 -19.32 -5.55 -8.85
C VAL A 35 -20.23 -6.79 -8.89
N ALA A 36 -21.28 -6.83 -8.07
CA ALA A 36 -22.21 -7.96 -8.05
C ALA A 36 -22.95 -8.16 -9.39
N ILE A 37 -23.34 -7.06 -10.05
CA ILE A 37 -23.95 -7.11 -11.40
C ILE A 37 -22.96 -7.70 -12.41
N ILE A 38 -21.72 -7.23 -12.43
CA ILE A 38 -20.67 -7.72 -13.33
C ILE A 38 -20.39 -9.22 -13.10
N TYR A 39 -20.34 -9.66 -11.83
CA TYR A 39 -20.19 -11.08 -11.50
C TYR A 39 -21.34 -11.94 -12.02
N GLN A 40 -22.58 -11.44 -11.95
CA GLN A 40 -23.76 -12.14 -12.48
C GLN A 40 -23.73 -12.18 -14.01
N GLU A 41 -23.33 -11.10 -14.68
CA GLU A 41 -23.16 -11.07 -16.13
C GLU A 41 -22.09 -12.04 -16.60
N PHE A 42 -21.00 -12.23 -15.84
CA PHE A 42 -19.93 -13.18 -16.19
C PHE A 42 -20.31 -14.64 -15.88
N ASP A 43 -21.05 -14.88 -14.80
CA ASP A 43 -21.50 -16.20 -14.32
C ASP A 43 -20.42 -17.29 -14.40
N LYS A 44 -19.25 -17.02 -13.80
CA LYS A 44 -18.10 -17.96 -13.80
C LYS A 44 -17.68 -18.40 -15.22
N GLY A 45 -17.81 -17.51 -16.20
CA GLY A 45 -17.50 -17.77 -17.61
C GLY A 45 -18.64 -18.42 -18.41
N LYS A 46 -19.84 -18.57 -17.84
CA LYS A 46 -21.04 -19.10 -18.52
C LYS A 46 -22.06 -18.03 -18.87
N GLY A 47 -21.79 -16.79 -18.51
CA GLY A 47 -22.72 -15.68 -18.65
C GLY A 47 -22.68 -15.02 -20.03
N THR A 48 -23.11 -13.76 -20.06
CA THR A 48 -23.28 -12.98 -21.29
C THR A 48 -22.05 -12.19 -21.70
N ILE A 49 -21.03 -12.12 -20.84
CA ILE A 49 -19.78 -11.40 -21.11
C ILE A 49 -18.58 -12.34 -21.05
N THR A 50 -17.56 -12.03 -21.83
CA THR A 50 -16.26 -12.71 -21.85
C THR A 50 -15.43 -12.37 -20.61
N GLU A 51 -14.36 -13.12 -20.38
CA GLU A 51 -13.39 -12.83 -19.32
C GLU A 51 -12.72 -11.46 -19.49
N GLN A 52 -12.39 -11.08 -20.74
CA GLN A 52 -11.82 -9.76 -21.02
C GLN A 52 -12.81 -8.64 -20.66
N GLU A 53 -14.06 -8.75 -21.11
CA GLU A 53 -15.11 -7.78 -20.78
C GLU A 53 -15.39 -7.70 -19.27
N TYR A 54 -15.28 -8.82 -18.56
CA TYR A 54 -15.38 -8.86 -17.11
C TYR A 54 -14.29 -8.02 -16.43
N PHE A 55 -13.02 -8.20 -16.81
CA PHE A 55 -11.92 -7.39 -16.27
C PHE A 55 -12.04 -5.92 -16.67
N ASP A 56 -12.36 -5.63 -17.93
CA ASP A 56 -12.54 -4.27 -18.43
C ASP A 56 -13.66 -3.55 -17.66
N LYS A 57 -14.78 -4.23 -17.40
CA LYS A 57 -15.89 -3.67 -16.60
C LYS A 57 -15.48 -3.40 -15.16
N LEU A 58 -14.72 -4.31 -14.53
CA LEU A 58 -14.22 -4.11 -13.17
C LEU A 58 -13.24 -2.93 -13.07
N ASP A 59 -12.42 -2.72 -14.09
CA ASP A 59 -11.49 -1.59 -14.13
C ASP A 59 -12.21 -0.26 -14.37
N ASN A 60 -13.23 -0.25 -15.22
CA ASN A 60 -14.04 0.95 -15.50
C ASN A 60 -14.87 1.46 -14.32
N ILE A 61 -15.06 0.63 -13.28
CA ILE A 61 -15.77 1.03 -12.05
C ILE A 61 -14.84 1.35 -10.89
N LYS A 62 -13.52 1.40 -11.11
CA LYS A 62 -12.57 1.85 -10.09
C LYS A 62 -12.80 3.33 -9.79
N GLU A 63 -12.98 3.63 -8.51
CA GLU A 63 -13.04 4.99 -8.00
C GLU A 63 -11.76 5.24 -7.23
N TYR A 64 -10.93 6.16 -7.74
CA TYR A 64 -9.61 6.45 -7.20
C TYR A 64 -9.65 7.54 -6.13
N SER A 65 -8.76 7.41 -5.14
CA SER A 65 -8.56 8.42 -4.10
C SER A 65 -7.07 8.54 -3.77
N ASP A 66 -6.62 9.78 -3.59
CA ASP A 66 -5.25 10.09 -3.23
C ASP A 66 -4.93 9.68 -1.79
N ILE A 67 -3.65 9.44 -1.52
CA ILE A 67 -3.16 9.25 -0.17
C ILE A 67 -3.11 10.60 0.53
N GLN A 68 -3.88 10.72 1.62
CA GLN A 68 -4.01 11.90 2.45
C GLN A 68 -3.45 11.69 3.86
N LYS A 69 -3.27 10.43 4.29
CA LYS A 69 -2.72 10.08 5.60
C LYS A 69 -2.05 8.72 5.53
N ILE A 70 -0.89 8.58 6.19
CA ILE A 70 -0.19 7.31 6.41
C ILE A 70 0.13 7.22 7.90
N GLU A 71 -0.43 6.24 8.59
CA GLU A 71 -0.19 5.97 10.00
C GLU A 71 0.56 4.67 10.17
N PHE A 72 1.78 4.73 10.69
CA PHE A 72 2.55 3.55 11.03
C PHE A 72 2.07 2.98 12.37
N THR A 73 1.87 1.66 12.42
CA THR A 73 1.26 0.97 13.56
C THR A 73 2.19 -0.04 14.23
N GLY A 74 3.29 -0.40 13.58
CA GLY A 74 4.25 -1.32 14.18
C GLY A 74 5.44 -1.69 13.31
N PHE A 75 6.37 -2.37 13.98
CA PHE A 75 7.50 -3.05 13.37
C PHE A 75 7.61 -4.45 13.97
N SER A 76 7.94 -5.43 13.14
CA SER A 76 8.25 -6.80 13.57
C SER A 76 9.36 -7.41 12.74
N VAL A 77 9.99 -8.46 13.25
CA VAL A 77 10.92 -9.27 12.47
C VAL A 77 10.16 -10.41 11.80
N GLY A 78 10.09 -10.39 10.48
CA GLY A 78 9.41 -11.40 9.68
C GLY A 78 10.13 -12.76 9.69
N PRO A 79 9.47 -13.83 9.19
CA PRO A 79 10.02 -15.19 9.16
C PRO A 79 11.37 -15.31 8.41
N MET A 80 11.59 -14.45 7.42
CA MET A 80 12.84 -14.37 6.65
C MET A 80 13.88 -13.42 7.25
N LYS A 81 13.69 -12.97 8.48
CA LYS A 81 14.52 -11.95 9.18
C LYS A 81 14.51 -10.57 8.52
N GLY A 82 13.54 -10.29 7.66
CA GLY A 82 13.25 -8.95 7.17
C GLY A 82 12.55 -8.11 8.25
N LEU A 83 12.60 -6.79 8.11
CA LEU A 83 11.82 -5.88 8.94
C LEU A 83 10.45 -5.68 8.29
N ASP A 84 9.40 -6.10 8.96
CA ASP A 84 8.03 -5.85 8.54
C ASP A 84 7.57 -4.52 9.13
N VAL A 85 6.96 -3.68 8.28
CA VAL A 85 6.45 -2.36 8.63
C VAL A 85 4.95 -2.34 8.41
N SER A 86 4.18 -2.23 9.49
CA SER A 86 2.72 -2.19 9.45
C SER A 86 2.24 -0.74 9.42
N TYR A 87 1.24 -0.45 8.57
CA TYR A 87 0.70 0.90 8.41
C TYR A 87 -0.76 0.90 7.95
N VAL A 88 -1.41 2.06 8.12
CA VAL A 88 -2.78 2.35 7.69
C VAL A 88 -2.78 3.59 6.81
N ILE A 89 -3.35 3.49 5.62
CA ILE A 89 -3.54 4.62 4.69
C ILE A 89 -4.98 5.11 4.78
N ASN A 90 -5.15 6.44 4.92
CA ASN A 90 -6.45 7.13 4.96
C ASN A 90 -7.46 6.53 5.95
N ASP A 91 -7.01 5.87 7.02
CA ASP A 91 -7.85 5.16 7.99
C ASP A 91 -8.72 4.03 7.41
N VAL A 92 -8.45 3.58 6.17
CA VAL A 92 -9.30 2.63 5.44
C VAL A 92 -8.54 1.45 4.84
N TYR A 93 -7.21 1.55 4.72
CA TYR A 93 -6.38 0.54 4.09
C TYR A 93 -5.23 0.15 5.01
N GLU A 94 -5.34 -1.01 5.64
CA GLU A 94 -4.29 -1.59 6.49
C GLU A 94 -3.41 -2.53 5.67
N ASN A 95 -2.11 -2.42 5.85
CA ASN A 95 -1.16 -3.31 5.18
C ASN A 95 0.15 -3.44 5.96
N GLU A 96 0.90 -4.46 5.57
CA GLU A 96 2.25 -4.71 6.04
C GLU A 96 3.17 -4.85 4.83
N THR A 97 4.33 -4.20 4.87
CA THR A 97 5.35 -4.37 3.83
C THR A 97 6.64 -4.84 4.45
N THR A 98 7.27 -5.83 3.81
CA THR A 98 8.59 -6.30 4.21
C THR A 98 9.66 -5.45 3.55
N LEU A 99 10.62 -5.03 4.37
CA LEU A 99 11.84 -4.37 3.98
C LEU A 99 12.90 -5.41 3.64
N ASP A 100 13.19 -5.57 2.35
CA ASP A 100 14.07 -6.63 1.86
C ASP A 100 15.36 -6.05 1.25
N THR A 101 16.38 -5.86 2.11
CA THR A 101 17.75 -5.40 1.78
C THR A 101 17.87 -4.00 1.11
N LYS A 102 18.86 -3.20 1.53
CA LYS A 102 19.20 -1.94 0.85
C LYS A 102 19.83 -2.21 -0.52
N LEU A 103 19.47 -1.44 -1.54
CA LEU A 103 20.18 -1.43 -2.81
C LEU A 103 21.65 -1.08 -2.56
N PHE A 104 22.57 -1.94 -3.01
CA PHE A 104 24.01 -1.72 -2.84
C PHE A 104 24.51 -0.45 -3.53
N GLU A 105 23.84 -0.06 -4.62
CA GLU A 105 24.25 1.05 -5.48
C GLU A 105 23.74 2.41 -4.99
N THR A 106 22.51 2.48 -4.47
CA THR A 106 21.86 3.74 -4.05
C THR A 106 21.76 3.89 -2.54
N GLY A 107 21.90 2.80 -1.77
CA GLY A 107 21.67 2.78 -0.33
C GLY A 107 20.18 2.89 0.06
N GLU A 108 19.28 2.93 -0.92
CA GLU A 108 17.84 3.04 -0.72
C GLU A 108 17.22 1.70 -0.33
N TRP A 109 16.12 1.76 0.41
CA TRP A 109 15.38 0.58 0.83
C TRP A 109 14.50 0.03 -0.30
N ILE A 110 14.46 -1.29 -0.46
CA ILE A 110 13.49 -1.94 -1.34
C ILE A 110 12.28 -2.38 -0.52
N TYR A 111 11.13 -1.76 -0.78
CA TYR A 111 9.86 -2.12 -0.17
C TYR A 111 9.09 -3.09 -1.05
N GLN A 112 8.73 -4.25 -0.49
CA GLN A 112 7.87 -5.21 -1.16
C GLN A 112 6.40 -4.88 -0.88
N VAL A 113 5.90 -3.87 -1.58
CA VAL A 113 4.49 -3.47 -1.49
C VAL A 113 3.67 -4.36 -2.44
N GLY A 114 2.86 -5.27 -1.88
CA GLY A 114 2.01 -6.15 -2.68
C GLY A 114 0.96 -5.37 -3.47
N SER A 115 0.92 -5.55 -4.80
CA SER A 115 0.09 -4.75 -5.72
C SER A 115 -1.42 -5.00 -5.66
N HIS A 116 -1.89 -5.91 -4.81
CA HIS A 116 -3.31 -6.24 -4.60
C HIS A 116 -3.53 -6.77 -3.18
N SER A 117 -2.86 -6.18 -2.20
CA SER A 117 -3.03 -6.52 -0.78
C SER A 117 -4.18 -5.70 -0.20
N GLY A 118 -5.02 -6.28 0.66
CA GLY A 118 -6.13 -5.59 1.33
C GLY A 118 -7.36 -6.49 1.54
N GLU A 119 -7.90 -6.49 2.77
CA GLU A 119 -9.23 -7.04 3.06
C GLU A 119 -10.24 -5.90 3.14
N GLY A 120 -11.11 -5.76 2.14
CA GLY A 120 -12.14 -4.71 2.17
C GLY A 120 -12.39 -4.06 0.82
N PRO A 121 -13.11 -2.93 0.79
CA PRO A 121 -13.43 -2.25 -0.46
C PRO A 121 -12.25 -1.45 -1.04
N TYR A 122 -11.16 -1.24 -0.28
CA TYR A 122 -10.02 -0.44 -0.69
C TYR A 122 -8.83 -1.31 -1.09
N TYR A 123 -8.18 -0.91 -2.17
CA TYR A 123 -7.01 -1.57 -2.73
C TYR A 123 -5.97 -0.52 -3.08
N LEU A 124 -4.69 -0.91 -3.00
CA LEU A 124 -3.58 -0.06 -3.40
C LEU A 124 -3.17 -0.38 -4.85
N GLU A 125 -3.01 0.65 -5.69
CA GLU A 125 -2.59 0.52 -7.09
C GLU A 125 -1.47 1.50 -7.41
N LYS A 126 -0.53 1.08 -8.26
CA LYS A 126 0.53 1.97 -8.75
C LYS A 126 -0.07 3.06 -9.62
N LYS A 127 0.35 4.31 -9.41
CA LYS A 127 0.00 5.43 -10.27
C LYS A 127 0.58 5.21 -11.65
N ASN A 128 -0.21 5.50 -12.69
CA ASN A 128 0.27 5.52 -14.08
C ASN A 128 1.37 6.57 -14.29
N LYS A 129 1.35 7.63 -13.49
CA LYS A 129 2.36 8.70 -13.47
C LYS A 129 2.75 8.95 -12.01
N PRO A 130 3.87 8.39 -11.55
CA PRO A 130 4.42 8.71 -10.24
C PRO A 130 4.71 10.22 -10.12
N SER A 131 4.66 10.74 -8.90
CA SER A 131 5.12 12.08 -8.56
C SER A 131 6.48 12.03 -7.87
N ASP A 132 7.22 13.12 -7.91
CA ASP A 132 8.44 13.32 -7.09
C ASP A 132 8.24 14.47 -6.09
N LEU A 133 7.01 14.62 -5.60
CA LEU A 133 6.68 15.69 -4.66
C LEU A 133 7.09 15.25 -3.24
N PRO A 134 7.67 16.15 -2.44
CA PRO A 134 7.90 15.85 -1.04
C PRO A 134 6.54 15.64 -0.35
N LEU A 135 6.39 14.51 0.33
CA LEU A 135 5.22 14.26 1.17
C LEU A 135 5.22 15.28 2.31
N PRO A 136 4.13 16.03 2.54
CA PRO A 136 4.04 16.88 3.72
C PRO A 136 4.09 16.00 4.99
N GLU A 137 5.03 16.28 5.90
CA GLU A 137 5.19 15.51 7.14
C GLU A 137 3.91 15.43 7.97
N THR A 138 3.02 16.42 7.85
CA THR A 138 1.69 16.43 8.48
C THR A 138 0.78 15.28 8.08
N LEU A 139 1.07 14.58 6.97
CA LEU A 139 0.31 13.42 6.52
C LEU A 139 0.84 12.11 7.11
N ILE A 140 1.96 12.14 7.86
CA ILE A 140 2.60 10.98 8.46
C ILE A 140 2.30 10.94 9.95
N ILE A 141 1.80 9.82 10.45
CA ILE A 141 1.76 9.52 11.88
C ILE A 141 2.79 8.44 12.15
N TYR A 142 3.84 8.80 12.89
CA TYR A 142 4.95 7.92 13.22
C TYR A 142 4.61 6.97 14.37
N TYR A 143 5.02 5.72 14.21
CA TYR A 143 5.13 4.76 15.29
C TYR A 143 6.45 4.98 16.04
N HIS A 144 6.35 5.24 17.34
CA HIS A 144 7.51 5.47 18.21
C HIS A 144 7.86 4.26 19.10
N GLY A 145 7.15 3.14 18.94
CA GLY A 145 7.53 1.90 19.61
C GLY A 145 8.75 1.25 18.96
N GLY A 146 9.34 0.27 19.64
CA GLY A 146 10.41 -0.54 19.06
C GLY A 146 9.88 -1.66 18.17
N ILE A 147 10.83 -2.42 17.60
CA ILE A 147 10.59 -3.68 16.90
C ILE A 147 10.07 -4.72 17.90
N LYS A 148 8.98 -5.40 17.54
CA LYS A 148 8.37 -6.48 18.31
C LYS A 148 8.93 -7.84 17.91
#